data_AF-A0A520YKS8-F1
#
_entry.id   AF-A0A520YKS8-F1
#
_cell.length_a   1.000
_cell.length_b   1.000
_cell.length_c   1.000
_cell.angle_alpha   90.00
_cell.angle_beta   90.00
_cell.angle_gamma   90.00
#
_symmetry.space_group_name_H-M   'P 1'
#
loop_
_entity.id
_entity.type
_entity.pdbx_description
1 polymer ?
#
loop_
_entity_poly.entity_id
_entity_poly.type
_entity_poly.pdbx_seq_one_letter_code
_entity_poly.pdbx_strand_id
1 'polypeptide(L)'
;MALILIVAVFVGAAAPLILSWLWGVPFGLFSIATVLRSFLGSVLTALLVGVVALFALRMTPVDPTQISWLAGSLGGGVALLLAIVSAQRLRDIRGLSILCQRLQEEDARPQASAALDRLLDRQRRRDEQRYVALVLMAIGPLTQAGMWTEARERLQGLDQVVLSESQAVLRDQALATCELQFDDPHAAQRAIDRIRRPAEGSIEVWLVAMEALLMAVRGESEKALAHLGGQRVDDNPSLRASHRLVHAHILAKRGRTEDALEELRVLQREAGRAGLQRVVLPQGPASPLAEQLLKETDQSG
;
A
#
# COMPACT_ATOMS: atom_id res chain seq x y z
N MET A 1 -36.12 -19.85 20.26
CA MET A 1 -34.66 -19.83 20.53
C MET A 1 -33.87 -20.65 19.51
N ALA A 2 -34.16 -21.94 19.31
CA ALA A 2 -33.44 -22.77 18.33
C ALA A 2 -33.39 -22.15 16.92
N LEU A 3 -34.52 -21.64 16.42
CA LEU A 3 -34.58 -21.00 15.10
C LEU A 3 -33.73 -19.71 15.01
N ILE A 4 -33.67 -18.90 16.06
CA ILE A 4 -32.82 -17.69 16.10
C ILE A 4 -31.34 -18.09 16.00
N LEU A 5 -30.93 -19.14 16.71
CA LEU A 5 -29.56 -19.65 16.66
C LEU A 5 -29.21 -20.20 15.27
N ILE A 6 -30.12 -20.95 14.65
CA ILE A 6 -29.94 -21.47 13.28
C ILE A 6 -29.76 -20.31 12.30
N VAL A 7 -30.66 -19.33 12.32
CA VAL A 7 -30.57 -18.15 11.44
C VAL A 7 -29.28 -17.38 11.67
N ALA A 8 -28.86 -17.19 12.92
CA ALA A 8 -27.62 -16.50 13.24
C ALA A 8 -26.39 -17.22 12.67
N VAL A 9 -26.31 -18.55 12.78
CA VAL A 9 -25.23 -19.36 12.20
C VAL A 9 -25.21 -19.26 10.67
N PHE A 10 -26.37 -19.32 10.02
CA PHE A 10 -26.47 -19.16 8.57
C PHE A 10 -25.99 -17.77 8.11
N VAL A 11 -26.42 -16.70 8.79
CA VAL A 11 -25.98 -15.32 8.49
C VAL A 11 -24.47 -15.19 8.71
N GLY A 12 -23.95 -15.77 9.79
CA GLY A 12 -22.52 -15.86 10.07
C GLY A 12 -21.73 -16.52 8.95
N ALA A 13 -22.18 -17.70 8.50
CA ALA A 13 -21.50 -18.48 7.45
C ALA A 13 -21.54 -17.78 6.08
N ALA A 14 -22.63 -17.08 5.77
CA ALA A 14 -22.77 -16.34 4.52
C ALA A 14 -21.94 -15.03 4.50
N ALA A 15 -21.69 -14.41 5.66
CA ALA A 15 -21.08 -13.09 5.73
C ALA A 15 -19.70 -13.00 5.03
N PRO A 16 -18.73 -13.93 5.22
CA PRO A 16 -17.45 -13.87 4.52
C PRO A 16 -17.58 -13.95 2.98
N LEU A 17 -18.53 -14.72 2.46
CA LEU A 17 -18.79 -14.84 1.03
C LEU A 17 -19.37 -13.54 0.47
N ILE A 18 -20.29 -12.92 1.21
CA ILE A 18 -20.87 -11.61 0.87
C ILE A 18 -19.77 -10.54 0.87
N LEU A 19 -18.87 -10.54 1.87
CA LEU A 19 -17.74 -9.61 1.93
C LEU A 19 -16.77 -9.80 0.76
N SER A 20 -16.40 -11.03 0.44
CA SER A 20 -15.56 -11.39 -0.72
C SER A 20 -16.14 -10.80 -2.01
N TRP A 21 -17.43 -11.01 -2.25
CA TRP A 21 -18.13 -10.45 -3.41
C TRP A 21 -18.19 -8.91 -3.39
N LEU A 22 -18.57 -8.31 -2.26
CA LEU A 22 -18.71 -6.85 -2.14
C LEU A 22 -17.37 -6.11 -2.30
N TRP A 23 -16.28 -6.67 -1.76
CA TRP A 23 -14.95 -6.09 -1.81
C TRP A 23 -14.21 -6.42 -3.11
N GLY A 24 -14.72 -7.38 -3.90
CA GLY A 24 -14.06 -7.84 -5.12
C GLY A 24 -12.77 -8.62 -4.87
N VAL A 25 -12.62 -9.19 -3.67
CA VAL A 25 -11.44 -9.95 -3.24
C VAL A 25 -11.82 -11.43 -3.25
N PRO A 26 -11.10 -12.31 -3.98
CA PRO A 26 -11.33 -13.74 -3.94
C PRO A 26 -11.32 -14.28 -2.51
N PHE A 27 -12.28 -15.14 -2.17
CA PHE A 27 -12.42 -15.68 -0.80
C PHE A 27 -11.15 -16.39 -0.31
N GLY A 28 -10.42 -17.07 -1.20
CA GLY A 28 -9.14 -17.72 -0.88
C GLY A 28 -8.04 -16.77 -0.41
N LEU A 29 -8.16 -15.47 -0.67
CA LEU A 29 -7.21 -14.46 -0.20
C LEU A 29 -7.53 -13.94 1.20
N PHE A 30 -8.69 -14.26 1.78
CA PHE A 30 -9.01 -13.84 3.13
C PHE A 30 -8.17 -14.57 4.17
N SER A 31 -7.65 -13.82 5.14
CA SER A 31 -7.03 -14.45 6.31
C SER A 31 -8.10 -15.17 7.15
N ILE A 32 -7.71 -16.24 7.85
CA ILE A 32 -8.58 -16.94 8.79
C ILE A 32 -9.17 -15.96 9.83
N ALA A 33 -8.36 -15.00 10.30
CA ALA A 33 -8.80 -13.97 11.23
C ALA A 33 -9.90 -13.07 10.63
N THR A 34 -9.81 -12.71 9.35
CA THR A 34 -10.85 -11.93 8.65
C THR A 34 -12.15 -12.72 8.55
N VAL A 35 -12.07 -13.99 8.15
CA VAL A 35 -13.23 -14.90 8.05
C VAL A 35 -13.90 -15.06 9.41
N LEU A 36 -13.12 -15.37 10.46
CA LEU A 36 -13.62 -15.59 11.81
C LEU A 36 -14.25 -14.32 12.38
N ARG A 37 -13.61 -13.15 12.21
CA ARG A 37 -14.16 -11.86 12.66
C ARG A 37 -15.49 -11.55 11.99
N SER A 38 -15.59 -11.78 10.68
CA SER A 38 -16.85 -11.59 9.96
C SER A 38 -17.93 -12.55 10.44
N PHE A 39 -17.59 -13.82 10.64
CA PHE A 39 -18.51 -14.84 11.14
C PHE A 39 -19.03 -14.45 12.53
N LEU A 40 -18.13 -14.26 13.50
CA LEU A 40 -18.49 -13.96 14.89
C LEU A 40 -19.28 -12.65 15.02
N GLY A 41 -18.87 -11.60 14.31
CA GLY A 41 -19.57 -10.31 14.34
C GLY A 41 -21.00 -10.40 13.81
N SER A 42 -21.22 -11.13 12.72
CA SER A 42 -22.55 -11.33 12.14
C SER A 42 -23.43 -12.25 12.98
N VAL A 43 -22.89 -13.35 13.53
CA VAL A 43 -23.62 -14.25 14.45
C VAL A 43 -24.06 -13.49 15.69
N LEU A 44 -23.16 -12.75 16.34
CA LEU A 44 -23.46 -12.03 17.58
C LEU A 44 -24.54 -10.97 17.36
N THR A 45 -24.47 -10.25 16.24
CA THR A 45 -25.46 -9.24 15.86
C THR A 45 -26.84 -9.86 15.61
N ALA A 46 -26.88 -10.96 14.84
CA ALA A 46 -28.14 -11.67 14.56
C ALA A 46 -28.78 -12.24 15.83
N LEU A 47 -27.97 -12.79 16.75
CA LEU A 47 -28.44 -13.28 18.05
C LEU A 47 -28.99 -12.13 18.91
N LEU A 48 -28.25 -11.03 19.05
CA LEU A 48 -28.65 -9.89 19.86
C LEU A 48 -29.97 -9.29 19.37
N VAL A 49 -30.06 -8.98 18.08
CA VAL A 49 -31.28 -8.40 17.49
C VAL A 49 -32.43 -9.41 17.55
N GLY A 50 -32.18 -10.68 17.28
CA GLY A 50 -33.20 -11.73 17.34
C GLY A 50 -33.76 -11.92 18.76
N VAL A 51 -32.92 -11.85 19.79
CA VAL A 51 -33.36 -11.92 21.21
C VAL A 51 -34.16 -10.68 21.59
N VAL A 52 -33.71 -9.48 21.22
CA VAL A 52 -34.47 -8.24 21.48
C VAL A 52 -35.83 -8.29 20.79
N ALA A 53 -35.88 -8.71 19.51
CA ALA A 53 -37.11 -8.87 18.76
C ALA A 53 -38.05 -9.92 19.40
N LEU A 54 -37.49 -11.02 19.91
CA LEU A 54 -38.25 -12.05 20.62
C LEU A 54 -38.96 -11.48 21.86
N PHE A 55 -38.25 -10.70 22.68
CA PHE A 55 -38.84 -10.07 23.86
C PHE A 55 -39.89 -9.03 23.49
N ALA A 56 -39.64 -8.21 22.46
CA ALA A 56 -40.60 -7.22 21.99
C ALA A 56 -41.88 -7.87 21.44
N LEU A 57 -41.77 -8.91 20.62
CA LEU A 57 -42.90 -9.62 20.03
C LEU A 57 -43.73 -10.40 21.06
N ARG A 58 -43.17 -10.75 22.22
CA ARG A 58 -43.94 -11.36 23.31
C ARG A 58 -44.88 -10.38 24.02
N MET A 59 -44.66 -9.08 23.86
CA MET A 59 -45.50 -8.03 24.43
C MET A 59 -46.65 -7.61 23.48
N THR A 60 -46.76 -8.23 22.31
CA THR A 60 -47.78 -7.93 21.30
C THR A 60 -48.80 -9.08 21.18
N PRO A 61 -49.99 -8.85 20.59
CA PRO A 61 -51.02 -9.88 20.45
C PRO A 61 -50.75 -10.89 19.31
N VAL A 62 -49.48 -11.13 18.97
CA VAL A 62 -49.08 -12.06 17.90
C VAL A 62 -49.17 -13.50 18.39
N ASP A 63 -49.58 -14.43 17.51
CA ASP A 63 -49.64 -15.86 17.79
C ASP A 63 -48.27 -16.39 18.28
N PRO A 64 -48.20 -17.02 19.47
CA PRO A 64 -46.97 -17.61 20.02
C PRO A 64 -46.20 -18.53 19.07
N THR A 65 -46.89 -19.23 18.17
CA THR A 65 -46.26 -20.13 17.19
C THR A 65 -45.44 -19.36 16.14
N GLN A 66 -45.82 -18.12 15.83
CA GLN A 66 -45.17 -17.28 14.83
C GLN A 66 -44.03 -16.42 15.41
N ILE A 67 -44.09 -16.15 16.72
CA ILE A 67 -43.13 -15.26 17.41
C ILE A 67 -41.68 -15.68 17.16
N SER A 68 -41.35 -16.98 17.26
CA SER A 68 -39.95 -17.42 17.08
C SER A 68 -39.46 -17.29 15.64
N TRP A 69 -40.34 -17.41 14.65
CA TRP A 69 -39.98 -17.24 13.24
C TRP A 69 -39.79 -15.77 12.88
N LEU A 70 -40.73 -14.92 13.31
CA LEU A 70 -40.63 -13.47 13.12
C LEU A 70 -39.38 -12.89 13.79
N ALA A 71 -39.09 -13.30 15.04
CA ALA A 71 -37.89 -12.86 15.75
C ALA A 71 -36.60 -13.29 15.04
N GLY A 72 -36.55 -14.52 14.53
CA GLY A 72 -35.42 -15.04 13.76
C GLY A 72 -35.22 -14.27 12.45
N SER A 73 -36.29 -14.09 11.67
CA SER A 73 -36.27 -13.37 10.40
C SER A 73 -35.88 -11.89 10.57
N LEU A 74 -36.40 -11.22 11.59
CA LEU A 74 -36.02 -9.83 11.91
C LEU A 74 -34.55 -9.75 12.34
N GLY A 75 -34.11 -10.63 13.25
CA GLY A 75 -32.72 -10.70 13.69
C GLY A 75 -31.75 -10.93 12.54
N GLY A 76 -32.04 -11.92 11.68
CA GLY A 76 -31.23 -12.24 10.52
C GLY A 76 -31.23 -11.13 9.46
N GLY A 77 -32.40 -10.57 9.14
CA GLY A 77 -32.54 -9.51 8.14
C GLY A 77 -31.81 -8.23 8.54
N VAL A 78 -31.97 -7.78 9.79
CA VAL A 78 -31.27 -6.60 10.30
C VAL A 78 -29.75 -6.84 10.36
N ALA A 79 -29.31 -8.00 10.86
CA ALA A 79 -27.88 -8.32 10.91
C ALA A 79 -27.24 -8.38 9.52
N LEU A 80 -27.94 -8.96 8.55
CA LEU A 80 -27.50 -9.00 7.15
C LEU A 80 -27.43 -7.58 6.55
N LEU A 81 -28.45 -6.76 6.77
CA LEU A 81 -28.48 -5.37 6.29
C LEU A 81 -27.33 -4.55 6.88
N LEU A 82 -27.11 -4.65 8.19
CA LEU A 82 -26.00 -3.97 8.87
C LEU A 82 -24.64 -4.46 8.35
N ALA A 83 -24.49 -5.76 8.10
CA ALA A 83 -23.27 -6.32 7.52
C ALA A 83 -23.02 -5.75 6.11
N ILE A 84 -24.05 -5.68 5.26
CA ILE A 84 -23.96 -5.12 3.91
C ILE A 84 -23.60 -3.63 3.96
N VAL A 85 -24.30 -2.83 4.77
CA VAL A 85 -24.05 -1.39 4.89
C VAL A 85 -22.63 -1.12 5.42
N SER A 86 -22.23 -1.86 6.45
CA SER A 86 -20.87 -1.79 7.02
C SER A 86 -19.80 -2.17 5.99
N ALA A 87 -20.05 -3.23 5.21
CA ALA A 87 -19.16 -3.68 4.16
C ALA A 87 -19.03 -2.66 3.02
N GLN A 88 -20.12 -1.98 2.66
CA GLN A 88 -20.14 -0.99 1.57
C GLN A 88 -19.35 0.27 1.90
N ARG A 89 -19.44 0.77 3.15
CA ARG A 89 -18.90 2.11 3.53
C ARG A 89 -17.38 2.24 3.31
N LEU A 90 -16.63 1.14 3.30
CA LEU A 90 -15.17 1.13 3.09
C LEU A 90 -14.71 -0.01 2.18
N ARG A 91 -15.59 -0.51 1.29
CA ARG A 91 -15.32 -1.73 0.51
C ARG A 91 -14.02 -1.67 -0.27
N ASP A 92 -13.74 -0.54 -0.92
CA ASP A 92 -12.61 -0.43 -1.84
C ASP A 92 -11.29 -0.29 -1.08
N ILE A 93 -11.29 0.43 0.06
CA ILE A 93 -10.10 0.58 0.91
C ILE A 93 -9.77 -0.74 1.60
N ARG A 94 -10.78 -1.46 2.12
CA ARG A 94 -10.57 -2.78 2.73
C ARG A 94 -10.15 -3.82 1.71
N GLY A 95 -10.77 -3.81 0.53
CA GLY A 95 -10.39 -4.66 -0.60
C GLY A 95 -8.94 -4.41 -0.99
N LEU A 96 -8.58 -3.15 -1.24
CA LEU A 96 -7.21 -2.74 -1.57
C LEU A 96 -6.22 -3.19 -0.49
N SER A 97 -6.51 -2.94 0.79
CA SER A 97 -5.61 -3.32 1.89
C SER A 97 -5.33 -4.83 1.94
N ILE A 98 -6.35 -5.67 1.73
CA ILE A 98 -6.16 -7.13 1.70
C ILE A 98 -5.33 -7.53 0.48
N LEU A 99 -5.63 -6.98 -0.69
CA LEU A 99 -4.90 -7.29 -1.92
C LEU A 99 -3.43 -6.87 -1.81
N CYS A 100 -3.16 -5.66 -1.33
CA CYS A 100 -1.82 -5.14 -1.09
C CYS A 100 -1.01 -5.99 -0.12
N GLN A 101 -1.64 -6.52 0.94
CA GLN A 101 -1.00 -7.47 1.83
C GLN A 101 -0.63 -8.78 1.11
N ARG A 102 -1.54 -9.31 0.29
CA ARG A 102 -1.33 -10.56 -0.45
C ARG A 102 -0.37 -10.44 -1.63
N LEU A 103 -0.12 -9.24 -2.15
CA LEU A 103 0.93 -9.01 -3.16
C LEU A 103 2.34 -9.34 -2.63
N GLN A 104 2.54 -9.24 -1.31
CA GLN A 104 3.81 -9.58 -0.67
C GLN A 104 4.04 -11.10 -0.58
N GLU A 105 2.99 -11.91 -0.71
CA GLU A 105 3.05 -13.37 -0.66
C GLU A 105 3.23 -13.92 -2.08
N GLU A 106 4.34 -14.59 -2.35
CA GLU A 106 4.71 -15.05 -3.70
C GLU A 106 3.63 -15.94 -4.35
N ASP A 107 3.09 -16.91 -3.60
CA ASP A 107 2.04 -17.82 -4.08
C ASP A 107 0.71 -17.11 -4.38
N ALA A 108 0.39 -16.05 -3.63
CA ALA A 108 -0.88 -15.34 -3.76
C ALA A 108 -0.80 -14.15 -4.74
N ARG A 109 0.42 -13.69 -5.07
CA ARG A 109 0.68 -12.48 -5.86
C ARG A 109 -0.05 -12.47 -7.21
N PRO A 110 -0.06 -13.53 -8.04
CA PRO A 110 -0.76 -13.51 -9.32
C PRO A 110 -2.26 -13.30 -9.17
N GLN A 111 -2.88 -13.97 -8.18
CA GLN A 111 -4.31 -13.85 -7.92
C GLN A 111 -4.66 -12.47 -7.32
N ALA A 112 -3.82 -11.95 -6.43
CA ALA A 112 -3.99 -10.64 -5.81
C ALA A 112 -3.84 -9.52 -6.85
N SER A 113 -2.86 -9.61 -7.76
CA SER A 113 -2.65 -8.68 -8.86
C SER A 113 -3.86 -8.62 -9.81
N ALA A 114 -4.34 -9.78 -10.29
CA ALA A 114 -5.52 -9.83 -11.15
C ALA A 114 -6.81 -9.35 -10.47
N ALA A 115 -6.91 -9.49 -9.14
CA ALA A 115 -8.01 -8.92 -8.36
C ALA A 115 -7.87 -7.40 -8.18
N LEU A 116 -6.65 -6.90 -7.99
CA LEU A 116 -6.35 -5.47 -7.91
C LEU A 116 -6.70 -4.76 -9.21
N ASP A 117 -6.36 -5.34 -10.36
CA ASP A 117 -6.69 -4.79 -11.68
C ASP A 117 -8.20 -4.65 -11.87
N ARG A 118 -8.95 -5.71 -11.55
CA ARG A 118 -10.41 -5.69 -11.61
C ARG A 118 -11.02 -4.66 -10.66
N LEU A 119 -10.42 -4.43 -9.50
CA LEU A 119 -10.87 -3.42 -8.55
C LEU A 119 -10.62 -2.02 -9.12
N LEU A 120 -9.40 -1.75 -9.61
CA LEU A 120 -9.01 -0.46 -10.15
C LEU A 120 -9.78 -0.11 -11.43
N ASP A 121 -9.93 -1.05 -12.38
CA ASP A 121 -10.70 -0.86 -13.62
C ASP A 121 -12.17 -0.55 -13.34
N ARG A 122 -12.75 -1.23 -12.35
CA ARG A 122 -14.13 -0.97 -11.93
C ARG A 122 -14.28 0.44 -11.39
N GLN A 123 -13.31 0.93 -10.63
CA GLN A 123 -13.34 2.28 -10.05
C GLN A 123 -13.06 3.33 -11.11
N ARG A 124 -12.12 3.09 -12.03
CA ARG A 124 -11.85 3.97 -13.16
C ARG A 124 -13.11 4.31 -13.96
N ARG A 125 -14.01 3.33 -14.16
CA ARG A 125 -15.28 3.53 -14.88
C ARG A 125 -16.38 4.20 -14.06
N ARG A 126 -16.27 4.22 -12.73
CA ARG A 126 -17.33 4.69 -11.83
C ARG A 126 -17.06 6.05 -11.22
N ASP A 127 -15.83 6.26 -10.77
CA ASP A 127 -15.40 7.42 -10.01
C ASP A 127 -13.89 7.58 -10.19
N GLU A 128 -13.52 8.51 -11.05
CA GLU A 128 -12.12 8.73 -11.44
C GLU A 128 -11.28 9.28 -10.29
N GLN A 129 -11.84 10.14 -9.44
CA GLN A 129 -11.16 10.64 -8.23
C GLN A 129 -10.84 9.50 -7.26
N ARG A 130 -11.79 8.59 -7.08
CA ARG A 130 -11.58 7.41 -6.24
C ARG A 130 -10.57 6.45 -6.85
N TYR A 131 -10.56 6.30 -8.17
CA TYR A 131 -9.52 5.54 -8.88
C TYR A 131 -8.11 6.12 -8.62
N VAL A 132 -7.93 7.44 -8.78
CA VAL A 132 -6.67 8.13 -8.47
C VAL A 132 -6.21 7.82 -7.04
N ALA A 133 -7.09 8.01 -6.06
CA ALA A 133 -6.77 7.76 -4.66
C ALA A 133 -6.31 6.32 -4.41
N LEU A 134 -7.01 5.34 -4.98
CA LEU A 134 -6.66 3.93 -4.84
C LEU A 134 -5.34 3.57 -5.53
N VAL A 135 -5.06 4.14 -6.71
CA VAL A 135 -3.77 3.96 -7.39
C VAL A 135 -2.64 4.48 -6.52
N LEU A 136 -2.74 5.73 -6.02
CA LEU A 136 -1.71 6.33 -5.17
C LEU A 136 -1.49 5.54 -3.88
N MET A 137 -2.55 5.00 -3.28
CA MET A 137 -2.45 4.10 -2.11
C MET A 137 -1.79 2.75 -2.44
N ALA A 138 -1.95 2.24 -3.66
CA ALA A 138 -1.41 0.95 -4.08
C ALA A 138 0.09 0.99 -4.42
N ILE A 139 0.66 2.17 -4.69
CA ILE A 139 2.05 2.29 -5.16
C ILE A 139 3.06 1.72 -4.16
N GLY A 140 2.97 2.10 -2.88
CA GLY A 140 3.89 1.61 -1.86
C GLY A 140 3.90 0.08 -1.78
N PRO A 141 2.74 -0.59 -1.65
CA PRO A 141 2.66 -2.04 -1.69
C PRO A 141 3.17 -2.67 -3.00
N LEU A 142 2.88 -2.07 -4.16
CA LEU A 142 3.37 -2.58 -5.45
C LEU A 142 4.90 -2.54 -5.52
N THR A 143 5.52 -1.42 -5.14
CA THR A 143 6.97 -1.28 -5.15
C THR A 143 7.65 -2.17 -4.11
N GLN A 144 7.04 -2.34 -2.93
CA GLN A 144 7.49 -3.31 -1.92
C GLN A 144 7.44 -4.76 -2.42
N ALA A 145 6.44 -5.11 -3.24
CA ALA A 145 6.33 -6.43 -3.87
C ALA A 145 7.25 -6.60 -5.09
N GLY A 146 8.07 -5.60 -5.44
CA GLY A 146 8.92 -5.60 -6.62
C GLY A 146 8.19 -5.37 -7.95
N MET A 147 6.91 -4.99 -7.90
CA MET A 147 6.04 -4.76 -9.06
C MET A 147 6.19 -3.31 -9.59
N TRP A 148 7.43 -2.97 -9.96
CA TRP A 148 7.81 -1.60 -10.35
C TRP A 148 7.21 -1.18 -11.69
N THR A 149 7.09 -2.11 -12.64
CA THR A 149 6.50 -1.85 -13.97
C THR A 149 5.03 -1.48 -13.82
N GLU A 150 4.32 -2.27 -13.03
CA GLU A 150 2.91 -2.09 -12.69
C GLU A 150 2.65 -0.76 -11.97
N ALA A 151 3.51 -0.39 -11.02
CA ALA A 151 3.44 0.90 -10.35
C ALA A 151 3.63 2.05 -11.33
N ARG A 152 4.66 1.97 -12.19
CA ARG A 152 4.98 3.00 -13.20
C ARG A 152 3.84 3.19 -14.19
N GLU A 153 3.35 2.11 -14.79
CA GLU A 153 2.24 2.16 -15.77
C GLU A 153 0.99 2.79 -15.18
N ARG A 154 0.64 2.44 -13.93
CA ARG A 154 -0.54 3.02 -13.26
C ARG A 154 -0.37 4.50 -12.98
N LEU A 155 0.81 4.92 -12.53
CA LEU A 155 1.11 6.33 -12.29
C LEU A 155 1.09 7.16 -13.57
N GLN A 156 1.65 6.63 -14.66
CA GLN A 156 1.64 7.27 -15.98
C GLN A 156 0.22 7.32 -16.58
N GLY A 157 -0.63 6.35 -16.26
CA GLY A 157 -2.02 6.28 -16.71
C GLY A 157 -3.00 7.18 -15.95
N LEU A 158 -2.57 7.93 -14.93
CA LEU A 158 -3.42 8.90 -14.23
C LEU A 158 -3.60 10.17 -15.05
N ASP A 159 -4.84 10.55 -15.33
CA ASP A 159 -5.16 11.81 -16.04
C ASP A 159 -4.77 13.02 -15.20
N GLN A 160 -3.90 13.86 -15.76
CA GLN A 160 -3.44 15.11 -15.14
C GLN A 160 -4.58 16.07 -14.81
N VAL A 161 -5.64 16.11 -15.64
CA VAL A 161 -6.74 17.07 -15.47
C VAL A 161 -7.55 16.79 -14.21
N VAL A 162 -7.53 15.54 -13.73
CA VAL A 162 -8.34 15.08 -12.60
C VAL A 162 -7.58 15.21 -11.28
N LEU A 163 -6.25 15.29 -11.29
CA LEU A 163 -5.47 15.32 -10.05
C LEU A 163 -5.65 16.65 -9.31
N SER A 164 -5.88 16.57 -8.01
CA SER A 164 -5.59 17.71 -7.13
C SER A 164 -4.09 18.02 -7.14
N GLU A 165 -3.72 19.24 -6.74
CA GLU A 165 -2.31 19.63 -6.62
C GLU A 165 -1.53 18.65 -5.73
N SER A 166 -2.08 18.28 -4.57
CA SER A 166 -1.45 17.29 -3.67
C SER A 166 -1.30 15.91 -4.31
N GLN A 167 -2.28 15.44 -5.06
CA GLN A 167 -2.21 14.15 -5.76
C GLN A 167 -1.20 14.18 -6.91
N ALA A 168 -1.10 15.30 -7.63
CA ALA A 168 -0.12 15.49 -8.69
C ALA A 168 1.31 15.43 -8.13
N VAL A 169 1.55 16.08 -6.99
CA VAL A 169 2.84 16.00 -6.30
C VAL A 169 3.15 14.57 -5.87
N LEU A 170 2.23 13.88 -5.20
CA LEU A 170 2.43 12.48 -4.79
C LEU A 170 2.71 11.55 -5.98
N ARG A 171 1.98 11.73 -7.09
CA ARG A 171 2.23 10.99 -8.33
C ARG A 171 3.64 11.25 -8.84
N ASP A 172 4.06 12.51 -8.94
CA ASP A 172 5.35 12.85 -9.51
C ASP A 172 6.52 12.43 -8.60
N GLN A 173 6.34 12.44 -7.27
CA GLN A 173 7.30 11.85 -6.33
C GLN A 173 7.45 10.34 -6.54
N ALA A 174 6.32 9.65 -6.66
CA ALA A 174 6.29 8.21 -6.90
C ALA A 174 6.88 7.83 -8.26
N LEU A 175 6.59 8.61 -9.31
CA LEU A 175 7.17 8.44 -10.64
C LEU A 175 8.68 8.62 -10.58
N ALA A 176 9.19 9.70 -9.98
CA ALA A 176 10.62 9.92 -9.87
C ALA A 176 11.35 8.74 -9.22
N THR A 177 10.76 8.19 -8.15
CA THR A 177 11.28 6.99 -7.49
C THR A 177 11.26 5.77 -8.42
N CYS A 178 10.17 5.55 -9.17
CA CYS A 178 10.08 4.45 -10.13
C CYS A 178 11.10 4.59 -11.26
N GLU A 179 11.24 5.77 -11.86
CA GLU A 179 12.16 6.02 -12.97
C GLU A 179 13.62 5.78 -12.57
N LEU A 180 13.99 6.10 -11.33
CA LEU A 180 15.30 5.76 -10.77
C LEU A 180 15.53 4.26 -10.68
N GLN A 181 14.51 3.49 -10.30
CA GLN A 181 14.57 2.03 -10.28
C GLN A 181 14.72 1.44 -11.68
N PHE A 182 14.28 2.15 -12.73
CA PHE A 182 14.46 1.78 -14.13
C PHE A 182 15.73 2.35 -14.77
N ASP A 183 16.65 2.89 -13.98
CA ASP A 183 17.90 3.50 -14.45
C ASP A 183 17.68 4.68 -15.42
N ASP A 184 16.59 5.43 -15.28
CA ASP A 184 16.31 6.63 -16.06
C ASP A 184 16.38 7.91 -15.19
N PRO A 185 17.59 8.40 -14.87
CA PRO A 185 17.77 9.60 -14.07
C PRO A 185 17.28 10.87 -14.79
N HIS A 186 17.04 10.83 -16.10
CA HIS A 186 16.47 11.94 -16.84
C HIS A 186 14.95 11.98 -16.70
N ALA A 187 14.26 10.84 -16.78
CA ALA A 187 12.83 10.75 -16.50
C ALA A 187 12.52 11.08 -15.04
N ALA A 188 13.38 10.63 -14.12
CA ALA A 188 13.28 11.01 -12.71
C ALA A 188 13.37 12.52 -12.52
N GLN A 189 14.36 13.18 -13.14
CA GLN A 189 14.48 14.64 -13.09
C GLN A 189 13.23 15.32 -13.68
N ARG A 190 12.73 14.87 -14.85
CA ARG A 190 11.51 15.44 -15.46
C ARG A 190 10.29 15.29 -14.55
N ALA A 191 10.22 14.26 -13.72
CA ALA A 191 9.14 14.10 -12.75
C ALA A 191 9.29 15.09 -11.59
N ILE A 192 10.50 15.25 -11.06
CA ILE A 192 10.82 16.26 -10.04
C ILE A 192 10.50 17.68 -10.53
N ASP A 193 10.88 18.02 -11.76
CA ASP A 193 10.68 19.35 -12.35
C ASP A 193 9.19 19.73 -12.51
N ARG A 194 8.28 18.75 -12.53
CA ARG A 194 6.83 19.00 -12.56
C ARG A 194 6.27 19.42 -11.20
N ILE A 195 7.00 19.17 -10.11
CA ILE A 195 6.56 19.54 -8.76
C ILE A 195 6.77 21.04 -8.58
N ARG A 196 5.67 21.77 -8.42
CA ARG A 196 5.70 23.23 -8.20
C ARG A 196 6.42 23.55 -6.89
N ARG A 197 7.28 24.57 -6.95
CA ARG A 197 7.99 25.12 -5.79
C ARG A 197 7.46 26.51 -5.39
N PRO A 198 7.53 26.89 -4.10
CA PRO A 198 7.94 26.03 -2.97
C PRO A 198 6.89 24.94 -2.68
N ALA A 199 7.34 23.73 -2.36
CA ALA A 199 6.46 22.64 -1.94
C ALA A 199 6.22 22.66 -0.43
N GLU A 200 5.34 21.78 0.08
CA GLU A 200 5.21 21.54 1.52
C GLU A 200 6.58 21.15 2.11
N GLY A 201 6.89 21.57 3.34
CA GLY A 201 8.23 21.41 3.92
C GLY A 201 8.78 19.97 3.89
N SER A 202 7.92 18.97 4.13
CA SER A 202 8.31 17.55 4.05
C SER A 202 8.68 17.12 2.62
N ILE A 203 7.97 17.65 1.62
CA ILE A 203 8.17 17.40 0.20
C ILE A 203 9.42 18.12 -0.29
N GLU A 204 9.67 19.36 0.14
CA GLU A 204 10.85 20.13 -0.24
C GLU A 204 12.15 19.45 0.24
N VAL A 205 12.16 18.92 1.47
CA VAL A 205 13.30 18.16 1.99
C VAL A 205 13.54 16.89 1.15
N TRP A 206 12.46 16.18 0.78
CA TRP A 206 12.56 15.03 -0.10
C TRP A 206 13.10 15.42 -1.49
N LEU A 207 12.63 16.52 -2.08
CA LEU A 207 13.08 17.03 -3.38
C LEU A 207 14.58 17.30 -3.39
N VAL A 208 15.08 17.99 -2.35
CA VAL A 208 16.52 18.28 -2.20
C VAL A 208 17.34 17.00 -2.16
N ALA A 209 16.93 16.01 -1.36
CA ALA A 209 17.63 14.73 -1.27
C ALA A 209 17.66 13.98 -2.62
N MET A 210 16.54 13.97 -3.35
CA MET A 210 16.44 13.29 -4.64
C MET A 210 17.26 13.97 -5.74
N GLU A 211 17.27 15.31 -5.77
CA GLU A 211 18.10 16.06 -6.72
C GLU A 211 19.58 15.89 -6.43
N ALA A 212 19.98 15.92 -5.15
CA ALA A 212 21.36 15.64 -4.76
C ALA A 212 21.77 14.21 -5.17
N LEU A 213 20.86 13.23 -5.05
CA LEU A 213 21.10 11.87 -5.54
C LEU A 213 21.32 11.84 -7.05
N LEU A 214 20.45 12.50 -7.83
CA LEU A 214 20.62 12.58 -9.29
C LEU A 214 21.95 13.23 -9.69
N MET A 215 22.38 14.28 -8.99
CA MET A 215 23.69 14.91 -9.18
C MET A 215 24.84 13.93 -8.84
N ALA A 216 24.75 13.24 -7.70
CA ALA A 216 25.79 12.32 -7.25
C ALA A 216 25.94 11.10 -8.17
N VAL A 217 24.82 10.55 -8.66
CA VAL A 217 24.78 9.45 -9.64
C VAL A 217 25.46 9.86 -10.95
N ARG A 218 25.26 11.11 -11.39
CA ARG A 218 25.96 11.70 -12.56
C ARG A 218 27.44 12.03 -12.29
N GLY A 219 27.93 11.81 -11.07
CA GLY A 219 29.31 12.11 -10.67
C GLY A 219 29.57 13.59 -10.35
N GLU A 220 28.52 14.40 -10.20
CA GLU A 220 28.61 15.84 -9.87
C GLU A 220 28.77 16.07 -8.36
N SER A 221 29.81 15.47 -7.76
CA SER A 221 29.96 15.36 -6.30
C SER A 221 29.87 16.68 -5.53
N GLU A 222 30.55 17.74 -5.99
CA GLU A 222 30.55 19.03 -5.28
C GLU A 222 29.19 19.71 -5.31
N LYS A 223 28.49 19.63 -6.45
CA LYS A 223 27.13 20.18 -6.58
C LYS A 223 26.15 19.40 -5.72
N ALA A 224 26.23 18.07 -5.72
CA ALA A 224 25.40 17.21 -4.88
C ALA A 224 25.56 17.55 -3.39
N LEU A 225 26.81 17.72 -2.92
CA LEU A 225 27.10 18.05 -1.52
C LEU A 225 26.60 19.45 -1.14
N ALA A 226 26.83 20.44 -2.02
CA ALA A 226 26.35 21.80 -1.81
C ALA A 226 24.81 21.87 -1.77
N HIS A 227 24.13 21.08 -2.63
CA HIS A 227 22.67 21.03 -2.70
C HIS A 227 22.04 20.37 -1.48
N LEU A 228 22.63 19.27 -1.00
CA LEU A 228 22.17 18.57 0.21
C LEU A 228 22.24 19.48 1.45
N GLY A 229 23.27 20.33 1.51
CA GLY A 229 23.48 21.29 2.59
C GLY A 229 23.63 20.63 3.98
N GLY A 230 23.34 21.38 5.03
CA GLY A 230 23.40 20.94 6.43
C GLY A 230 22.07 20.45 7.01
N GLN A 231 21.17 19.91 6.17
CA GLN A 231 19.84 19.48 6.64
C GLN A 231 19.96 18.35 7.68
N ARG A 232 19.27 18.50 8.82
CA ARG A 232 19.16 17.46 9.84
C ARG A 232 18.14 16.42 9.40
N VAL A 233 18.58 15.16 9.25
CA VAL A 233 17.74 14.03 8.79
C VAL A 233 17.62 12.92 9.83
N ASP A 234 18.08 13.17 11.06
CA ASP A 234 18.19 12.14 12.10
C ASP A 234 16.82 11.57 12.51
N ASP A 235 15.78 12.39 12.47
CA ASP A 235 14.41 12.01 12.85
C ASP A 235 13.64 11.27 11.74
N ASN A 236 14.19 11.19 10.52
CA ASN A 236 13.55 10.54 9.38
C ASN A 236 14.46 9.45 8.76
N PRO A 237 14.23 8.17 9.10
CA PRO A 237 15.03 7.05 8.59
C PRO A 237 15.10 6.97 7.05
N SER A 238 14.03 7.35 6.35
CA SER A 238 14.00 7.30 4.88
C SER A 238 14.86 8.39 4.25
N LEU A 239 14.85 9.59 4.83
CA LEU A 239 15.73 10.68 4.38
C LEU A 239 17.19 10.40 4.74
N ARG A 240 17.46 9.88 5.95
CA ARG A 240 18.81 9.46 6.34
C ARG A 240 19.38 8.41 5.37
N ALA A 241 18.60 7.39 5.01
CA ALA A 241 19.00 6.41 4.00
C ALA A 241 19.29 7.07 2.63
N SER A 242 18.49 8.06 2.24
CA SER A 242 18.69 8.81 0.99
C SER A 242 19.97 9.66 1.03
N HIS A 243 20.29 10.29 2.16
CA HIS A 243 21.55 11.02 2.35
C HIS A 243 22.75 10.07 2.29
N ARG A 244 22.67 8.90 2.92
CA ARG A 244 23.73 7.88 2.85
C ARG A 244 23.98 7.42 1.41
N LEU A 245 22.92 7.23 0.62
CA LEU A 245 23.04 6.93 -0.82
C LEU A 245 23.85 8.03 -1.54
N VAL A 246 23.49 9.30 -1.34
CA VAL A 246 24.21 10.45 -1.92
C VAL A 246 25.69 10.42 -1.51
N HIS A 247 25.98 10.25 -0.22
CA HIS A 247 27.34 10.21 0.30
C HIS A 247 28.16 9.05 -0.27
N ALA A 248 27.58 7.85 -0.38
CA ALA A 248 28.25 6.70 -0.96
C ALA A 248 28.69 6.97 -2.41
N HIS A 249 27.80 7.52 -3.26
CA HIS A 249 28.15 7.89 -4.63
C HIS A 249 29.24 8.98 -4.68
N ILE A 250 29.16 10.00 -3.81
CA ILE A 250 30.18 11.05 -3.71
C ILE A 250 31.55 10.48 -3.34
N LEU A 251 31.60 9.63 -2.31
CA LEU A 251 32.85 9.03 -1.79
C LEU A 251 33.48 8.09 -2.83
N ALA A 252 32.67 7.23 -3.45
CA ALA A 252 33.12 6.35 -4.52
C ALA A 252 33.68 7.15 -5.71
N LYS A 253 33.00 8.23 -6.13
CA LYS A 253 33.48 9.10 -7.21
C LYS A 253 34.83 9.77 -6.90
N ARG A 254 35.09 10.08 -5.63
CA ARG A 254 36.35 10.66 -5.16
C ARG A 254 37.46 9.63 -4.95
N GLY A 255 37.23 8.35 -5.26
CA GLY A 255 38.20 7.27 -5.04
C GLY A 255 38.36 6.86 -3.57
N ARG A 256 37.44 7.29 -2.70
CA ARG A 256 37.42 6.93 -1.27
C ARG A 256 36.62 5.65 -1.06
N THR A 257 37.13 4.55 -1.62
CA THR A 257 36.40 3.26 -1.70
C THR A 257 36.02 2.71 -0.33
N GLU A 258 36.94 2.71 0.64
CA GLU A 258 36.66 2.17 1.98
C GLU A 258 35.58 2.97 2.72
N ASP A 259 35.61 4.30 2.62
CA ASP A 259 34.59 5.15 3.23
C ASP A 259 33.22 4.95 2.55
N ALA A 260 33.20 4.79 1.23
CA ALA A 260 31.98 4.47 0.49
C ALA A 260 31.42 3.12 0.93
N LEU A 261 32.26 2.08 1.07
CA LEU A 261 31.85 0.77 1.56
C LEU A 261 31.29 0.84 2.97
N GLU A 262 31.86 1.66 3.86
CA GLU A 262 31.30 1.84 5.21
C GLU A 262 29.91 2.48 5.15
N GLU A 263 29.69 3.53 4.36
CA GLU A 263 28.34 4.10 4.19
C GLU A 263 27.34 3.07 3.66
N LEU A 264 27.75 2.22 2.71
CA LEU A 264 26.91 1.14 2.18
C LEU A 264 26.61 0.06 3.23
N ARG A 265 27.58 -0.32 4.06
CA ARG A 265 27.35 -1.26 5.16
C ARG A 265 26.42 -0.67 6.22
N VAL A 266 26.56 0.61 6.53
CA VAL A 266 25.61 1.29 7.44
C VAL A 266 24.21 1.29 6.83
N LEU A 267 24.08 1.63 5.54
CA LEU A 267 22.81 1.58 4.83
C LEU A 267 22.21 0.17 4.85
N GLN A 268 23.01 -0.87 4.68
CA GLN A 268 22.55 -2.26 4.79
C GLN A 268 22.06 -2.59 6.20
N ARG A 269 22.73 -2.11 7.25
CA ARG A 269 22.28 -2.30 8.64
C ARG A 269 20.96 -1.58 8.91
N GLU A 270 20.78 -0.39 8.37
CA GLU A 270 19.58 0.45 8.60
C GLU A 270 18.37 0.03 7.75
N ALA A 271 18.59 -0.34 6.48
CA ALA A 271 17.54 -0.57 5.48
C ALA A 271 17.55 -1.97 4.85
N GLY A 272 18.41 -2.87 5.35
CA GLY A 272 18.54 -4.25 4.88
C GLY A 272 19.07 -4.36 3.44
N ARG A 273 18.86 -5.53 2.84
CA ARG A 273 19.20 -5.82 1.44
C ARG A 273 18.53 -4.85 0.46
N ALA A 274 17.29 -4.46 0.73
CA ALA A 274 16.54 -3.50 -0.10
C ALA A 274 17.22 -2.12 -0.15
N GLY A 275 17.83 -1.68 0.96
CA GLY A 275 18.63 -0.46 0.99
C GLY A 275 19.81 -0.50 0.02
N LEU A 276 20.56 -1.62 -0.02
CA LEU A 276 21.66 -1.81 -0.96
C LEU A 276 21.19 -1.91 -2.41
N GLN A 277 20.07 -2.59 -2.66
CA GLN A 277 19.49 -2.69 -4.01
C GLN A 277 19.17 -1.32 -4.61
N ARG A 278 18.80 -0.34 -3.77
CA ARG A 278 18.57 1.05 -4.20
C ARG A 278 19.84 1.83 -4.55
N VAL A 279 21.03 1.32 -4.24
CA VAL A 279 22.32 1.91 -4.68
C VAL A 279 22.67 1.42 -6.08
N VAL A 280 22.28 0.18 -6.40
CA VAL A 280 22.60 -0.44 -7.69
C VAL A 280 21.92 0.32 -8.83
N LEU A 281 20.68 0.75 -8.62
CA LEU A 281 19.90 1.55 -9.57
C LEU A 281 19.41 2.86 -8.95
N PRO A 282 19.64 4.02 -9.60
CA PRO A 282 20.29 4.17 -10.91
C PRO A 282 21.79 3.88 -10.84
N GLN A 283 22.39 3.51 -11.97
CA GLN A 283 23.82 3.23 -12.07
C GLN A 283 24.62 4.51 -11.84
N GLY A 284 25.52 4.45 -10.85
CA GLY A 284 26.40 5.54 -10.49
C GLY A 284 27.70 5.05 -9.86
N PRO A 285 28.51 5.98 -9.31
CA PRO A 285 29.86 5.65 -8.85
C PRO A 285 29.94 4.56 -7.77
N ALA A 286 28.95 4.44 -6.89
CA ALA A 286 28.90 3.45 -5.83
C ALA A 286 28.22 2.13 -6.22
N SER A 287 27.58 2.04 -7.39
CA SER A 287 26.80 0.87 -7.80
C SER A 287 27.65 -0.41 -7.87
N PRO A 288 28.89 -0.42 -8.42
CA PRO A 288 29.74 -1.61 -8.42
C PRO A 288 30.09 -2.12 -7.02
N LEU A 289 30.28 -1.20 -6.06
CA LEU A 289 30.58 -1.53 -4.67
C LEU A 289 29.36 -2.16 -3.99
N ALA A 290 28.16 -1.63 -4.26
CA ALA A 290 26.92 -2.21 -3.74
C ALA A 290 26.63 -3.60 -4.32
N GLU A 291 26.89 -3.82 -5.61
CA GLU A 291 26.77 -5.14 -6.25
C GLU A 291 27.71 -6.16 -5.62
N GLN A 292 28.93 -5.77 -5.29
CA GLN A 292 29.88 -6.64 -4.58
C GLN A 292 29.33 -7.05 -3.21
N LEU A 293 28.85 -6.10 -2.40
CA LEU A 293 28.28 -6.39 -1.08
C LEU A 293 27.04 -7.29 -1.15
N LEU A 294 26.19 -7.10 -2.17
CA LEU A 294 25.02 -7.96 -2.39
C LEU A 294 25.42 -9.41 -2.69
N LYS A 295 26.47 -9.62 -3.50
CA LYS A 295 27.02 -10.96 -3.82
C LYS A 295 27.66 -11.62 -2.60
N GLU A 296 28.41 -10.86 -1.80
CA GLU A 296 29.01 -11.36 -0.55
C GLU A 296 27.93 -11.83 0.44
N THR A 297 26.84 -11.06 0.53
CA THR A 297 25.70 -11.41 1.40
C THR A 297 25.06 -12.74 0.96
N ASP A 298 24.87 -12.95 -0.34
CA ASP A 298 24.25 -14.17 -0.89
C ASP A 298 25.12 -15.42 -0.73
N GLN A 299 26.43 -15.27 -0.51
CA GLN A 299 27.35 -16.40 -0.24
C GLN A 299 27.43 -16.76 1.24
N SER A 300 26.99 -15.87 2.13
CA SER A 300 27.10 -16.03 3.59
C SER A 300 25.82 -16.52 4.27
N GLY A 301 24.71 -16.60 3.53
CA GLY A 301 23.40 -17.07 4.01
C GLY A 301 23.07 -18.47 3.54
#